data_AF-A0A2M7QMY6-F1
#
_entry.id   AF-A0A2M7QMY6-F1
#
_cell.length_a   1.000
_cell.length_b   1.000
_cell.length_c   1.000
_cell.angle_alpha   90.00
_cell.angle_beta   90.00
_cell.angle_gamma   90.00
#
_symmetry.space_group_name_H-M   'P 1'
#
loop_
_entity.id
_entity.type
_entity.pdbx_description
1 polymer ?
#
loop_
_entity_poly.entity_id
_entity_poly.type
_entity_poly.pdbx_seq_one_letter_code
_entity_poly.pdbx_strand_id
1 'polypeptide(L)'
;MQITTPVAPKPFTLFDSVPDDYLNFGHGPGFNAKEVQSFLGLKKDEVSRLAAVSPKSVRFDDAMPEPVRERLEEIALTINMVARVFGGDVHKTVAWFRARNPLLGDVSPRDMIRLGRFERLRKFIINAMMDNAPAQDAASRAH
;
A
#
# COMPACT_ATOMS: atom_id res chain seq x y z
N MET A 1 -27.18 18.03 19.31
CA MET A 1 -25.71 17.94 19.23
C MET A 1 -25.34 16.47 19.36
N GLN A 2 -24.94 15.81 18.27
CA GLN A 2 -24.50 14.40 18.33
C GLN A 2 -23.01 14.38 18.60
N ILE A 3 -22.62 13.82 19.74
CA ILE A 3 -21.24 13.54 20.12
C ILE A 3 -20.77 12.32 19.31
N THR A 4 -19.99 12.55 18.26
CA THR A 4 -19.26 11.47 17.58
C THR A 4 -18.20 10.94 18.54
N THR A 5 -18.41 9.73 19.05
CA THR A 5 -17.43 8.98 19.85
C THR A 5 -16.15 8.76 19.02
N PRO A 6 -14.95 9.02 19.57
CA PRO A 6 -13.72 8.64 18.89
C PRO A 6 -13.62 7.11 18.89
N VAL A 7 -13.60 6.51 17.70
CA VAL A 7 -13.29 5.09 17.54
C VAL A 7 -11.83 4.89 17.93
N ALA A 8 -11.57 4.14 19.00
CA ALA A 8 -10.22 3.80 19.42
C ALA A 8 -9.46 3.09 18.29
N PRO A 9 -8.18 3.41 18.04
CA PRO A 9 -7.40 2.74 17.00
C PRO A 9 -7.25 1.25 17.36
N LYS A 10 -7.75 0.37 16.49
CA LYS A 10 -7.61 -1.09 16.67
C LYS A 10 -6.12 -1.45 16.53
N PRO A 11 -5.51 -2.17 17.49
CA PRO A 11 -4.12 -2.60 17.37
C PRO A 11 -3.95 -3.45 16.12
N PHE A 12 -2.83 -3.26 15.39
CA PHE A 12 -2.50 -4.07 14.22
C PHE A 12 -2.28 -5.52 14.65
N THR A 13 -3.07 -6.43 14.10
CA THR A 13 -3.05 -7.87 14.35
C THR A 13 -2.48 -8.62 13.14
N LEU A 14 -2.21 -9.91 13.31
CA LEU A 14 -1.61 -10.77 12.26
C LEU A 14 -2.34 -10.69 10.90
N PHE A 15 -3.68 -10.63 10.93
CA PHE A 15 -4.52 -10.64 9.74
C PHE A 15 -4.72 -9.26 9.10
N ASP A 16 -4.27 -8.18 9.76
CA ASP A 16 -4.38 -6.83 9.21
C ASP A 16 -3.41 -6.57 8.05
N SER A 17 -2.51 -7.52 7.78
CA SER A 17 -1.64 -7.55 6.59
C SER A 17 -2.38 -7.84 5.28
N VAL A 18 -3.63 -8.30 5.35
CA VAL A 18 -4.52 -8.52 4.20
C VAL A 18 -5.77 -7.63 4.37
N PRO A 19 -5.73 -6.39 3.86
CA PRO A 19 -6.85 -5.45 3.93
C PRO A 19 -7.97 -5.78 2.93
N ASP A 20 -9.15 -5.18 3.11
CA ASP A 20 -10.18 -5.16 2.07
C ASP A 20 -9.68 -4.48 0.80
N ASP A 21 -10.32 -4.79 -0.33
CA ASP A 21 -9.97 -4.23 -1.62
C ASP A 21 -10.61 -2.86 -1.90
N TYR A 22 -10.22 -1.85 -1.12
CA TYR A 22 -10.78 -0.49 -1.23
C TYR A 22 -10.60 0.14 -2.63
N LEU A 23 -9.54 -0.24 -3.36
CA LEU A 23 -9.25 0.29 -4.69
C LEU A 23 -9.76 -0.60 -5.84
N ASN A 24 -10.43 -1.71 -5.55
CA ASN A 24 -10.96 -2.65 -6.54
C ASN A 24 -9.87 -3.22 -7.48
N PHE A 25 -8.69 -3.51 -6.95
CA PHE A 25 -7.62 -4.16 -7.73
C PHE A 25 -7.87 -5.66 -7.95
N GLY A 26 -8.77 -6.27 -7.19
CA GLY A 26 -9.06 -7.70 -7.20
C GLY A 26 -8.01 -8.53 -6.46
N HIS A 27 -8.30 -9.83 -6.34
CA HIS A 27 -7.41 -10.81 -5.71
C HIS A 27 -7.39 -12.12 -6.51
N GLY A 28 -6.26 -12.83 -6.46
CA GLY A 28 -6.09 -14.14 -7.08
C GLY A 28 -6.47 -14.12 -8.57
N PRO A 29 -7.35 -15.03 -9.05
CA PRO A 29 -7.75 -15.06 -10.45
C PRO A 29 -8.38 -13.75 -10.97
N GLY A 30 -9.00 -12.96 -10.09
CA GLY A 30 -9.63 -11.68 -10.43
C GLY A 30 -8.68 -10.48 -10.31
N PHE A 31 -7.40 -10.68 -10.00
CA PHE A 31 -6.45 -9.59 -9.84
C PHE A 31 -6.16 -8.84 -11.14
N ASN A 32 -6.30 -7.52 -11.09
CA ASN A 32 -6.11 -6.59 -12.19
C ASN A 32 -4.80 -5.80 -12.04
N ALA A 33 -3.71 -6.43 -12.48
CA ALA A 33 -2.38 -5.84 -12.50
C ALA A 33 -2.29 -4.51 -13.27
N LYS A 34 -3.15 -4.32 -14.28
CA LYS A 34 -3.15 -3.11 -15.11
C LYS A 34 -3.65 -1.89 -14.34
N GLU A 35 -4.58 -2.08 -13.41
CA GLU A 35 -5.06 -1.00 -12.53
C GLU A 35 -3.97 -0.56 -11.55
N VAL A 36 -3.21 -1.51 -10.98
CA VAL A 36 -2.06 -1.20 -10.11
C VAL A 36 -0.99 -0.42 -10.90
N GLN A 37 -0.68 -0.89 -12.11
CA GLN A 37 0.25 -0.20 -13.02
C GLN A 37 -0.23 1.22 -13.35
N SER A 38 -1.53 1.40 -13.60
CA SER A 38 -2.13 2.70 -13.93
C SER A 38 -2.16 3.64 -12.73
N PHE A 39 -2.54 3.15 -11.55
CA PHE A 39 -2.56 3.89 -10.28
C PHE A 39 -1.20 4.53 -9.97
N LEU A 40 -0.14 3.73 -10.10
CA LEU A 40 1.24 4.17 -9.87
C LEU A 40 1.88 4.82 -11.11
N GLY A 41 1.23 4.74 -12.28
CA GLY A 41 1.77 5.14 -13.57
C GLY A 41 3.12 4.49 -13.85
N LEU A 42 3.26 3.19 -13.62
CA LEU A 42 4.51 2.45 -13.82
C LEU A 42 4.77 2.22 -15.32
N LYS A 43 6.01 2.41 -15.75
CA LYS A 43 6.48 1.99 -17.07
C LYS A 43 6.84 0.50 -17.07
N LYS A 44 6.85 -0.14 -18.24
CA LYS A 44 7.27 -1.55 -18.35
C LYS A 44 8.67 -1.81 -17.78
N ASP A 45 9.61 -0.90 -17.98
CA ASP A 45 10.97 -1.03 -17.42
C ASP A 45 10.98 -0.96 -15.88
N GLU A 46 10.08 -0.20 -15.27
CA GLU A 46 9.93 -0.13 -13.82
C GLU A 46 9.32 -1.43 -13.27
N VAL A 47 8.30 -1.96 -13.94
CA VAL A 47 7.70 -3.26 -13.59
C VAL A 47 8.72 -4.39 -13.73
N SER A 48 9.53 -4.36 -14.79
CA SER A 48 10.62 -5.32 -15.00
C SER A 48 11.62 -5.32 -13.85
N ARG A 49 12.04 -4.13 -13.37
CA ARG A 49 12.93 -4.03 -12.20
C ARG A 49 12.27 -4.52 -10.92
N LEU A 50 10.99 -4.19 -10.71
CA LEU A 50 10.24 -4.61 -9.52
C LEU A 50 10.09 -6.14 -9.45
N ALA A 51 9.78 -6.76 -10.58
CA ALA A 51 9.53 -8.20 -10.69
C ALA A 51 10.78 -9.03 -11.03
N ALA A 52 11.94 -8.40 -11.19
CA ALA A 52 13.20 -9.04 -11.61
C ALA A 52 13.09 -9.88 -12.90
N VAL A 53 12.33 -9.40 -13.89
CA VAL A 53 12.16 -10.03 -15.20
C VAL A 53 12.71 -9.15 -16.32
N SER A 54 12.85 -9.69 -17.54
CA SER A 54 13.22 -8.87 -18.71
C SER A 54 12.12 -7.84 -19.05
N PRO A 55 12.46 -6.60 -19.47
CA PRO A 55 11.46 -5.63 -19.94
C PRO A 55 10.56 -6.17 -21.07
N LYS A 56 11.12 -7.02 -21.94
CA LYS A 56 10.38 -7.61 -23.07
C LYS A 56 9.32 -8.63 -22.64
N SER A 57 9.49 -9.27 -21.48
CA SER A 57 8.55 -10.26 -20.96
C SER A 57 7.42 -9.64 -20.12
N VAL A 58 7.46 -8.34 -19.83
CA VAL A 58 6.41 -7.67 -19.06
C VAL A 58 5.12 -7.60 -19.89
N ARG A 59 4.08 -8.27 -19.37
CA ARG A 59 2.73 -8.33 -19.95
C ARG A 59 1.70 -8.14 -18.84
N PHE A 60 0.46 -7.82 -19.21
CA PHE A 60 -0.66 -7.62 -18.30
C PHE A 60 -1.91 -8.40 -18.72
N ASP A 61 -1.73 -9.41 -19.57
CA ASP A 61 -2.75 -10.31 -20.10
C ASP A 61 -2.59 -11.70 -19.47
N ASP A 62 -3.33 -12.69 -19.97
CA ASP A 62 -3.30 -14.08 -19.45
C ASP A 62 -1.91 -14.74 -19.53
N ALA A 63 -1.01 -14.21 -20.37
CA ALA A 63 0.37 -14.67 -20.49
C ALA A 63 1.35 -13.86 -19.62
N MET A 64 0.85 -13.13 -18.62
CA MET A 64 1.66 -12.41 -17.64
C MET A 64 2.60 -13.37 -16.90
N PRO A 65 3.91 -13.07 -16.81
CA PRO A 65 4.83 -13.85 -15.99
C PRO A 65 4.42 -13.82 -14.52
N GLU A 66 4.46 -14.97 -13.85
CA GLU A 66 4.09 -15.09 -12.43
C GLU A 66 4.81 -14.08 -11.52
N PRO A 67 6.14 -13.82 -11.67
CA PRO A 67 6.82 -12.83 -10.83
C PRO A 67 6.26 -11.40 -10.99
N VAL A 68 5.70 -11.07 -12.16
CA VAL A 68 5.04 -9.77 -12.39
C VAL A 68 3.71 -9.71 -11.65
N ARG A 69 2.93 -10.80 -11.71
CA ARG A 69 1.66 -10.92 -10.98
C ARG A 69 1.91 -10.78 -9.48
N GLU A 70 2.72 -11.65 -8.91
CA GLU A 70 3.02 -11.68 -7.48
C GLU A 70 3.48 -10.30 -6.97
N ARG A 71 4.42 -9.67 -7.68
CA ARG A 71 4.93 -8.37 -7.26
C ARG A 71 3.88 -7.27 -7.29
N LEU A 72 3.01 -7.25 -8.31
CA LEU A 72 1.96 -6.25 -8.40
C LEU A 72 0.84 -6.52 -7.38
N GLU A 73 0.57 -7.78 -7.05
CA GLU A 73 -0.34 -8.14 -5.96
C GLU A 73 0.17 -7.65 -4.60
N GLU A 74 1.45 -7.85 -4.30
CA GLU A 74 2.06 -7.33 -3.06
C GLU A 74 1.97 -5.81 -2.96
N ILE A 75 2.18 -5.12 -4.08
CA ILE A 75 2.04 -3.66 -4.17
C ILE A 75 0.57 -3.26 -3.96
N ALA A 76 -0.39 -3.96 -4.58
CA ALA A 76 -1.81 -3.72 -4.42
C ALA A 76 -2.26 -3.87 -2.96
N LEU A 77 -1.85 -4.94 -2.30
CA LEU A 77 -2.09 -5.16 -0.87
C LEU A 77 -1.54 -4.00 -0.05
N THR A 78 -0.32 -3.54 -0.36
CA THR A 78 0.29 -2.41 0.34
C THR A 78 -0.47 -1.10 0.14
N ILE A 79 -1.00 -0.86 -1.06
CA ILE A 79 -1.85 0.32 -1.33
C ILE A 79 -3.15 0.22 -0.54
N ASN A 80 -3.81 -0.94 -0.54
CA ASN A 80 -5.05 -1.16 0.22
C ASN A 80 -4.81 -1.04 1.75
N MET A 81 -3.64 -1.40 2.26
CA MET A 81 -3.31 -1.20 3.68
C MET A 81 -3.29 0.30 4.02
N VAL A 82 -2.71 1.13 3.15
CA VAL A 82 -2.73 2.59 3.32
C VAL A 82 -4.15 3.14 3.18
N ALA A 83 -4.94 2.64 2.23
CA ALA A 83 -6.33 3.06 2.07
C ALA A 83 -7.16 2.82 3.33
N ARG A 84 -6.95 1.68 3.98
CA ARG A 84 -7.57 1.37 5.28
C ARG A 84 -7.28 2.41 6.35
N VAL A 85 -6.04 2.92 6.43
CA VAL A 85 -5.66 3.99 7.39
C VAL A 85 -6.46 5.27 7.13
N PHE A 86 -6.83 5.51 5.88
CA PHE A 86 -7.70 6.62 5.49
C PHE A 86 -9.18 6.27 5.48
N GLY A 87 -9.60 5.16 6.11
CA GLY A 87 -10.99 4.73 6.17
C GLY A 87 -11.56 4.36 4.80
N GLY A 88 -10.72 3.90 3.87
CA GLY A 88 -11.11 3.56 2.50
C GLY A 88 -11.14 4.76 1.53
N ASP A 89 -10.70 5.96 1.95
CA ASP A 89 -10.67 7.13 1.06
C ASP A 89 -9.61 6.98 -0.04
N VAL A 90 -10.09 6.65 -1.25
CA VAL A 90 -9.27 6.45 -2.44
C VAL A 90 -8.54 7.73 -2.84
N HIS A 91 -9.17 8.90 -2.78
CA HIS A 91 -8.55 10.16 -3.20
C HIS A 91 -7.41 10.55 -2.26
N LYS A 92 -7.60 10.38 -0.96
CA LYS A 92 -6.57 10.62 0.04
C LYS A 92 -5.42 9.63 -0.09
N THR A 93 -5.72 8.38 -0.41
CA THR A 93 -4.71 7.35 -0.71
C THR A 93 -3.86 7.76 -1.91
N VAL A 94 -4.48 8.14 -3.03
CA VAL A 94 -3.79 8.65 -4.22
C VAL A 94 -2.90 9.86 -3.88
N ALA A 95 -3.43 10.81 -3.13
CA ALA A 95 -2.71 12.00 -2.73
C ALA A 95 -1.47 11.66 -1.88
N TRP A 96 -1.61 10.74 -0.92
CA TRP A 96 -0.51 10.29 -0.06
C TRP A 96 0.60 9.60 -0.87
N PHE A 97 0.26 8.76 -1.85
CA PHE A 97 1.27 8.13 -2.71
C PHE A 97 2.03 9.12 -3.60
N ARG A 98 1.45 10.28 -3.89
CA ARG A 98 2.07 11.33 -4.72
C ARG A 98 2.82 12.38 -3.91
N ALA A 99 2.43 12.61 -2.66
CA ALA A 99 3.06 13.60 -1.80
C ALA A 99 4.49 13.19 -1.42
N ARG A 100 5.42 14.15 -1.44
CA ARG A 100 6.76 13.95 -0.86
C ARG A 100 6.64 13.79 0.65
N ASN A 101 7.42 12.86 1.19
CA ASN A 101 7.43 12.59 2.62
C ASN A 101 8.87 12.68 3.18
N PRO A 102 9.16 13.64 4.08
CA PRO A 102 10.47 13.75 4.73
C PRO A 102 10.92 12.47 5.44
N LEU A 103 9.97 11.70 6.02
CA LEU A 103 10.27 10.43 6.69
C LEU A 103 10.73 9.32 5.73
N LEU A 104 10.50 9.51 4.43
CA LEU A 104 10.97 8.61 3.38
C LEU A 104 12.26 9.12 2.70
N GLY A 105 12.87 10.20 3.22
CA GLY A 105 14.00 10.87 2.60
C GLY A 105 13.58 11.87 1.52
N ASP A 106 12.48 12.59 1.76
CA ASP A 106 11.91 13.61 0.87
C ASP A 106 11.57 13.11 -0.55
N VAL A 107 11.10 11.86 -0.63
CA VAL A 107 10.58 11.23 -1.85
C VAL A 107 9.14 10.80 -1.62
N SER A 108 8.37 10.68 -2.70
CA SER A 108 7.01 10.15 -2.61
C SER A 108 7.01 8.61 -2.50
N PRO A 109 6.01 8.00 -1.85
CA PRO A 109 5.84 6.54 -1.85
C PRO A 109 5.80 5.95 -3.26
N ARG A 110 5.12 6.61 -4.21
CA ARG A 110 5.09 6.20 -5.61
C ARG A 110 6.48 6.17 -6.23
N ASP A 111 7.30 7.20 -6.00
CA ASP A 111 8.64 7.26 -6.56
C ASP A 111 9.57 6.22 -5.91
N MET A 112 9.39 5.90 -4.62
CA MET A 112 10.10 4.77 -4.01
C MET A 112 9.82 3.46 -4.76
N ILE A 113 8.56 3.20 -5.12
CA ILE A 113 8.19 2.00 -5.89
C ILE A 113 8.84 2.03 -7.28
N ARG A 114 8.75 3.14 -8.01
CA ARG A 114 9.37 3.29 -9.34
C ARG A 114 10.89 3.08 -9.35
N LEU A 115 11.55 3.48 -8.27
CA LEU A 115 12.99 3.33 -8.06
C LEU A 115 13.38 1.94 -7.50
N GLY A 116 12.44 0.99 -7.39
CA GLY A 116 12.71 -0.37 -6.91
C GLY A 116 12.88 -0.49 -5.39
N ARG A 117 12.48 0.54 -4.62
CA ARG A 117 12.62 0.58 -3.15
C ARG A 117 11.34 0.13 -2.44
N PHE A 118 10.55 -0.74 -3.07
CA PHE A 118 9.26 -1.21 -2.57
C PHE A 118 9.36 -1.88 -1.21
N GLU A 119 10.33 -2.80 -1.01
CA GLU A 119 10.49 -3.50 0.28
C GLU A 119 10.72 -2.55 1.45
N ARG A 120 11.49 -1.49 1.23
CA ARG A 120 11.75 -0.47 2.26
C ARG A 120 10.48 0.31 2.59
N LEU A 121 9.69 0.67 1.57
CA LEU A 121 8.41 1.35 1.75
C LEU A 121 7.42 0.46 2.50
N ARG A 122 7.27 -0.81 2.11
CA ARG A 122 6.37 -1.77 2.77
C ARG A 122 6.70 -1.93 4.25
N LYS A 123 7.98 -2.13 4.58
CA LYS A 123 8.44 -2.20 5.98
C LYS A 123 8.12 -0.93 6.76
N PHE A 124 8.34 0.25 6.16
CA PHE A 124 8.01 1.52 6.79
C PHE A 124 6.51 1.63 7.10
N ILE A 125 5.64 1.26 6.16
CA ILE A 125 4.18 1.30 6.34
C ILE A 125 3.75 0.35 7.47
N ILE A 126 4.23 -0.89 7.45
CA ILE A 126 3.90 -1.89 8.49
C ILE A 126 4.37 -1.41 9.87
N ASN A 127 5.61 -0.93 9.98
CA ASN A 127 6.13 -0.42 11.25
C ASN A 127 5.32 0.78 11.75
N ALA A 128 4.98 1.74 10.86
CA ALA A 128 4.15 2.87 11.24
C ALA A 128 2.74 2.44 11.71
N MET A 129 2.16 1.38 11.13
CA MET A 129 0.88 0.82 11.58
C MET A 129 0.99 0.13 12.94
N MET A 130 2.12 -0.52 13.22
CA MET A 130 2.40 -1.14 14.51
C MET A 130 2.67 -0.09 15.61
N ASP A 131 3.41 0.97 15.30
CA ASP A 131 3.73 2.05 16.23
C ASP A 131 2.51 2.93 16.58
N ASN A 132 1.51 2.95 15.69
CA ASN A 132 0.20 3.58 15.96
C ASN A 132 -0.75 2.68 16.78
N ALA A 133 -0.33 1.47 17.18
CA ALA A 133 -1.03 0.67 18.18
C ALA A 133 -0.90 1.35 19.57
N PRO A 134 -1.96 1.39 20.38
CA PRO A 134 -2.23 2.52 21.27
C PRO A 134 -1.16 2.77 22.35
N ALA A 135 -0.51 3.93 22.26
CA ALA A 135 0.17 4.63 23.35
C ALA A 135 -0.78 5.58 24.12
N GLN A 136 -2.09 5.28 24.18
CA GLN A 136 -3.11 6.15 24.80
C GLN A 136 -3.82 5.56 26.04
N ASP A 137 -3.34 4.44 26.60
CA ASP A 137 -3.87 3.89 27.86
C ASP A 137 -3.16 4.40 29.13
N ALA A 138 -2.05 5.15 29.01
CA ALA A 138 -1.30 5.64 30.16
C ALA A 138 -1.86 6.96 30.75
N ALA A 139 -2.65 7.73 29.99
CA ALA A 139 -3.18 9.02 30.44
C ALA A 139 -4.55 8.92 31.16
N SER A 140 -5.25 7.78 31.06
CA SER A 140 -6.59 7.59 31.65
C SER A 140 -6.59 6.86 32.99
N ARG A 141 -5.41 6.55 33.56
CA ARG A 141 -5.25 5.95 34.90
C ARG A 141 -4.72 6.93 35.95
N ALA A 142 -4.55 8.20 35.58
CA ALA A 142 -4.05 9.26 36.46
C ALA A 142 -5.06 10.40 36.59
N HIS A 143 -6.33 10.08 36.85
CA HIS A 143 -7.30 10.97 37.48
C HIS A 143 -8.38 10.18 38.21
#